data_AF-X8AFP1-F1
#
_entry.id   AF-X8AFP1-F1
#
_cell.length_a   1.000
_cell.length_b   1.000
_cell.length_c   1.000
_cell.angle_alpha   90.00
_cell.angle_beta   90.00
_cell.angle_gamma   90.00
#
_symmetry.space_group_name_H-M   'P 1'
#
loop_
_entity.id
_entity.type
_entity.pdbx_description
1 polymer ?
#
loop_
_entity_poly.entity_id
_entity_poly.type
_entity_poly.pdbx_seq_one_letter_code
_entity_poly.pdbx_strand_id
1 'polypeptide(L)' 'MCSMIAPEAFELDDIDGHSSAVFDEVPRDLEDKVREAAQSCPECAIFIDAEPSGNNSEFEKPREATS' A
#
# COMPACT_ATOMS: atom_id res chain seq x y z
N MET A 1 6.88 14.51 5.42
CA MET A 1 7.59 13.68 6.43
C MET A 1 7.78 12.25 5.94
N CYS A 2 6.81 11.65 5.25
CA CYS A 2 6.92 10.30 4.67
C CYS A 2 8.19 10.04 3.84
N SER A 3 8.53 10.91 2.89
CA SER A 3 9.76 10.83 2.08
C SER A 3 11.06 10.96 2.89
N MET A 4 11.00 11.45 4.14
CA MET A 4 12.15 11.47 5.05
C MET A 4 12.24 10.19 5.90
N ILE A 5 11.10 9.58 6.25
CA ILE A 5 11.03 8.35 7.07
C ILE A 5 11.32 7.11 6.20
N ALA A 6 10.74 7.06 5.01
CA ALA A 6 10.86 5.96 4.06
C ALA A 6 11.19 6.49 2.66
N PRO A 7 12.40 7.06 2.46
CA PRO A 7 12.81 7.67 1.18
C PRO A 7 12.81 6.67 0.03
N GLU A 8 12.96 5.38 0.32
CA GLU A 8 12.90 4.34 -0.71
C GLU A 8 11.47 4.03 -1.15
N ALA A 9 10.46 4.33 -0.33
CA ALA A 9 9.06 3.99 -0.59
C ALA A 9 8.22 5.19 -1.07
N PHE A 10 8.69 6.42 -0.84
CA PHE A 10 7.97 7.64 -1.20
C PHE A 10 8.88 8.63 -1.92
N GLU A 11 8.39 9.14 -3.04
CA GLU A 11 8.98 10.28 -3.74
C GLU A 11 8.26 11.57 -3.31
N LEU A 12 8.99 12.67 -3.18
CA LEU A 12 8.44 14.00 -2.91
C LEU A 12 8.60 14.85 -4.17
N ASP A 13 7.50 15.42 -4.65
CA ASP A 13 7.52 16.41 -5.70
C ASP A 13 7.96 17.76 -5.14
N ASP A 14 9.09 18.29 -5.62
CA ASP A 14 9.65 19.56 -5.17
C ASP A 14 8.83 20.80 -5.62
N ILE A 15 7.90 20.64 -6.57
CA ILE A 15 7.13 21.76 -7.13
C ILE A 15 5.86 22.02 -6.31
N ASP A 16 5.09 20.97 -6.04
CA ASP A 16 3.79 21.05 -5.38
C ASP A 16 3.83 20.50 -3.93
N GLY A 17 4.96 19.90 -3.52
CA GLY A 17 5.17 19.40 -2.16
C GLY A 17 4.41 18.10 -1.84
N HIS A 18 3.78 17.49 -2.83
CA HIS A 18 3.06 16.24 -2.68
C HIS A 18 4.00 15.04 -2.74
N SER A 19 3.65 14.00 -1.97
CA SER A 19 4.43 12.77 -1.97
C SER A 19 3.59 11.60 -2.46
N SER A 20 4.21 10.71 -3.24
CA SER A 20 3.57 9.53 -3.83
C SER A 20 4.35 8.27 -3.51
N ALA A 21 3.65 7.13 -3.37
CA ALA A 21 4.28 5.83 -3.22
C ALA A 21 4.96 5.40 -4.53
N VAL A 22 6.15 4.79 -4.44
CA VAL A 22 6.91 4.34 -5.62
C VAL A 22 6.76 2.83 -5.89
N PHE A 23 6.15 2.10 -4.96
CA PHE A 23 5.86 0.68 -5.09
C PHE A 23 4.35 0.43 -5.00
N ASP A 24 3.84 -0.46 -5.86
CA ASP A 24 2.49 -1.03 -5.70
C ASP A 24 2.44 -2.02 -4.52
N GLU A 25 3.48 -2.83 -4.35
CA GLU A 25 3.65 -3.75 -3.22
C GLU A 25 4.88 -3.37 -2.41
N VAL A 26 4.69 -3.11 -1.11
CA VAL A 26 5.78 -2.69 -0.22
C VAL A 26 6.71 -3.87 0.06
N PRO A 27 8.03 -3.75 -0.21
CA PRO A 27 8.99 -4.77 0.16
C PRO A 27 9.01 -5.02 1.68
N ARG A 28 9.20 -6.28 2.09
CA ARG A 28 9.20 -6.67 3.52
C ARG A 28 10.13 -5.81 4.39
N ASP A 29 11.32 -5.50 3.88
CA ASP A 29 12.33 -4.70 4.59
C ASP A 29 11.93 -3.22 4.77
N LEU A 30 10.90 -2.75 4.05
CA LEU A 30 10.39 -1.37 4.12
C LEU A 30 9.03 -1.27 4.82
N GLU A 31 8.37 -2.39 5.13
CA GLU A 31 7.02 -2.38 5.71
C GLU A 31 6.95 -1.57 7.02
N ASP A 32 7.90 -1.75 7.92
CA ASP A 32 7.92 -1.02 9.19
C ASP A 32 8.10 0.49 8.99
N LYS A 33 8.99 0.88 8.06
CA LYS A 33 9.19 2.29 7.71
C LYS A 33 7.93 2.90 7.07
N VAL A 34 7.24 2.15 6.22
CA VAL A 34 5.99 2.61 5.58
C VAL A 34 4.87 2.75 6.61
N ARG A 35 4.77 1.83 7.58
CA ARG A 35 3.82 1.95 8.71
C ARG A 35 4.12 3.17 9.57
N GLU A 36 5.40 3.44 9.86
CA GLU A 36 5.80 4.64 10.61
C GLU A 36 5.50 5.93 9.83
N ALA A 37 5.76 5.95 8.52
CA ALA A 37 5.44 7.08 7.65
C ALA A 37 3.93 7.37 7.63
N ALA A 38 3.10 6.33 7.58
CA ALA A 38 1.64 6.48 7.62
C ALA A 38 1.15 7.06 8.96
N GLN A 39 1.67 6.57 10.08
CA GLN A 39 1.31 7.06 11.42
C GLN A 39 1.82 8.47 11.69
N SER A 40 2.93 8.86 11.07
CA SER A 40 3.55 10.17 11.24
C SER A 40 2.99 11.23 10.29
N CYS A 41 2.12 10.85 9.35
CA CYS A 41 1.50 11.78 8.42
C CYS A 41 0.41 12.59 9.14
N PRO A 42 0.60 13.92 9.36
CA PRO A 42 -0.37 14.72 10.10
C PRO A 42 -1.72 14.86 9.39
N GLU A 43 -1.75 14.63 8.08
CA GLU A 43 -2.93 14.74 7.23
C GLU A 43 -3.61 13.38 6.99
N CYS A 44 -3.09 12.29 7.59
CA CYS A 44 -3.62 10.93 7.41
C CYS A 44 -3.80 10.52 5.93
N ALA A 45 -2.86 10.93 5.07
CA ALA A 45 -2.96 10.76 3.62
C ALA A 45 -2.51 9.38 3.10
N ILE A 46 -1.93 8.54 3.96
CA ILE A 46 -1.32 7.26 3.57
C ILE A 46 -2.18 6.12 4.10
N PHE A 47 -2.62 5.25 3.20
CA PHE A 47 -3.42 4.06 3.50
C PHE A 47 -2.63 2.81 3.12
N ILE A 48 -2.61 1.82 4.02
CA ILE A 48 -1.93 0.54 3.80
C ILE A 48 -3.01 -0.52 3.70
N ASP A 49 -3.10 -1.20 2.56
CA ASP A 49 -3.95 -2.36 2.41
C ASP A 49 -3.25 -3.57 3.04
N ALA A 50 -3.94 -4.25 3.95
CA ALA A 50 -3.39 -5.38 4.70
C ALA A 50 -3.52 -6.71 3.94
N GLU A 51 -4.23 -6.73 2.81
CA GLU A 51 -4.47 -7.93 2.02
C GLU A 51 -3.51 -7.91 0.82
N PRO A 52 -2.41 -8.69 0.84
CA PRO A 52 -1.63 -8.87 -0.36
C PRO A 52 -2.56 -9.48 -1.42
N SER A 53 -2.79 -8.73 -2.50
CA SER A 53 -3.61 -9.13 -3.65
C SER A 53 -2.99 -10.38 -4.29
N GLY A 54 -3.36 -11.52 -3.72
CA GLY A 54 -2.80 -12.84 -3.98
C GLY A 54 -3.83 -13.91 -3.67
N ASN A 55 -5.11 -13.64 -3.92
CA ASN A 55 -6.13 -14.67 -4.09
C ASN A 55 -6.69 -14.61 -5.51
N ASN A 56 -6.00 -15.28 -6.43
CA ASN A 56 -6.65 -15.81 -7.61
C ASN A 56 -7.55 -17.00 -7.19
N SER A 57 -8.48 -16.77 -6.25
CA SER A 57 -9.46 -17.77 -5.83
C SER A 57 -10.61 -17.66 -6.80
N GLU A 58 -10.59 -18.60 -7.74
CA GLU A 58 -11.71 -19.00 -8.57
C GLU A 58 -13.04 -18.71 -7.88
N PHE A 59 -13.84 -17.88 -8.54
CA PHE A 59 -15.27 -17.79 -8.29
C PHE A 59 -15.84 -19.20 -8.52
N GLU A 60 -15.83 -20.05 -7.48
CA GLU A 60 -16.49 -21.34 -7.48
C GLU A 60 -17.98 -21.07 -7.69
N LYS A 61 -18.41 -21.05 -8.95
CA LYS A 61 -19.82 -21.18 -9.29
C LYS A 61 -20.26 -22.51 -8.68
N PRO A 62 -21.27 -22.55 -7.81
CA PRO A 62 -21.80 -23.82 -7.35
C PRO A 62 -22.29 -24.60 -8.57
N ARG A 63 -21.68 -25.76 -8.81
CA ARG A 63 -22.18 -26.73 -9.79
C ARG A 63 -23.56 -27.23 -9.32
N GLU A 64 -24.53 -27.00 -10.19
CA GLU A 64 -25.74 -27.78 -10.53
C GLU A 64 -26.43 -28.67 -9.48
N ALA A 65 -27.77 -28.57 -9.42
CA ALA A 65 -28.62 -29.74 -9.28
C ALA A 65 -29.84 -29.62 -10.18
N THR A 66 -29.86 -30.43 -11.22
CA THR A 66 -31.05 -30.78 -12.00
C THR A 66 -32.09 -31.46 -11.09
N SER A 67 -33.34 -31.03 -11.14
CA SER A 67 -34.55 -31.82 -10.80
C SER A 67 -35.80 -31.10 -11.28
#